data_AF-A0A8T2ZC46-F1
#
_entry.id   AF-A0A8T2ZC46-F1
#
_cell.length_a   1.000
_cell.length_b   1.000
_cell.length_c   1.000
_cell.angle_alpha   90.00
_cell.angle_beta   90.00
_cell.angle_gamma   90.00
#
_symmetry.space_group_name_H-M   'P 1'
#
loop_
_entity.id
_entity.type
_entity.pdbx_description
1 polymer ?
#
loop_
_entity_poly.entity_id
_entity_poly.type
_entity_poly.pdbx_seq_one_letter_code
_entity_poly.pdbx_strand_id
1 'polypeptide(L)'
;MDPASILEQIELQIANIKEESFSRKEILEKVEKWLTACEEESWLEEYNRDDNRYNAGRGAHLTLKRAEKTCNLVNKMPGMVEALASKTMTWESKRGTEFLYD
;
A
#
# COMPACT_ATOMS: atom_id res chain seq x y z
N MET A 1 -17.78 -24.58 -33.64
CA MET A 1 -17.53 -24.13 -32.27
C MET A 1 -18.89 -24.03 -31.60
N ASP A 2 -19.10 -24.72 -30.48
CA ASP A 2 -20.41 -24.79 -29.84
C ASP A 2 -20.61 -23.57 -28.91
N PRO A 3 -21.71 -22.79 -29.04
CA PRO A 3 -21.95 -21.61 -28.22
C PRO A 3 -21.94 -21.88 -26.71
N ALA A 4 -22.42 -23.05 -26.26
CA ALA A 4 -22.42 -23.40 -24.84
C ALA A 4 -20.99 -23.64 -24.33
N SER A 5 -20.15 -24.32 -25.12
CA SER A 5 -18.72 -24.50 -24.80
C SER A 5 -17.94 -23.19 -24.70
N ILE A 6 -18.31 -22.16 -25.48
CA ILE A 6 -17.68 -20.84 -25.42
C ILE A 6 -18.11 -20.11 -24.15
N LEU A 7 -19.40 -20.18 -23.79
CA LEU A 7 -19.92 -19.57 -22.56
C LEU A 7 -19.24 -20.16 -21.33
N GLU A 8 -19.13 -21.49 -21.23
CA GLU A 8 -18.46 -22.18 -20.12
C GLU A 8 -16.99 -21.73 -19.97
N GLN A 9 -16.26 -21.59 -21.09
CA GLN A 9 -14.88 -21.08 -21.07
C GLN A 9 -14.79 -19.65 -20.56
N ILE A 10 -15.71 -18.78 -20.97
CA ILE A 10 -15.76 -17.38 -20.49
C ILE A 10 -16.07 -17.34 -19.00
N GLU A 11 -17.02 -18.14 -18.52
CA GLU A 11 -17.37 -18.24 -17.10
C GLU A 11 -16.18 -18.70 -16.25
N LEU A 12 -15.44 -19.70 -16.74
CA LEU A 12 -14.22 -20.18 -16.09
C LEU A 12 -13.13 -19.09 -16.04
N GLN A 13 -12.93 -18.36 -17.14
CA GLN A 13 -11.97 -17.25 -17.18
C GLN A 13 -12.37 -16.14 -16.19
N ILE A 14 -13.65 -15.78 -16.12
CA ILE A 14 -14.15 -14.80 -15.16
C ILE A 14 -13.92 -15.26 -13.72
N ALA A 15 -14.18 -16.54 -13.42
CA ALA A 15 -13.94 -17.11 -12.10
C ALA A 15 -12.44 -17.02 -11.71
N ASN A 16 -11.55 -17.41 -12.62
CA ASN A 16 -10.10 -17.35 -12.39
C ASN A 16 -9.62 -15.90 -12.16
N ILE A 17 -10.10 -14.93 -12.95
CA ILE A 17 -9.74 -13.52 -12.77
C ILE A 17 -10.24 -12.98 -11.43
N LYS A 18 -11.44 -13.36 -11.00
CA LYS A 18 -11.99 -12.97 -9.69
C LYS A 18 -11.19 -13.54 -8.53
N GLU A 19 -10.81 -14.81 -8.61
CA GLU A 19 -9.96 -15.45 -7.60
C GLU A 19 -8.57 -14.78 -7.54
N GLU A 20 -7.98 -14.50 -8.70
CA GLU A 20 -6.69 -13.82 -8.79
C GLU A 20 -6.76 -12.43 -8.14
N SER A 21 -7.74 -11.62 -8.53
CA SER A 21 -8.02 -10.30 -7.96
C SER A 21 -8.20 -10.37 -6.43
N PHE A 22 -9.00 -11.31 -5.95
CA PHE A 22 -9.24 -11.50 -4.52
C PHE A 22 -7.96 -11.87 -3.76
N SER A 23 -7.14 -12.74 -4.32
CA SER A 23 -5.91 -13.20 -3.68
C SER A 23 -4.85 -12.09 -3.54
N ARG A 24 -4.84 -11.13 -4.48
CA ARG A 24 -3.88 -10.01 -4.52
C ARG A 24 -4.32 -8.85 -3.63
N LYS A 25 -5.63 -8.72 -3.37
CA LYS A 25 -6.25 -7.58 -2.67
C LYS A 25 -5.52 -7.18 -1.39
N GLU A 26 -5.24 -8.13 -0.51
CA GLU A 26 -4.66 -7.82 0.81
C GLU A 26 -3.21 -7.30 0.71
N ILE A 27 -2.46 -7.75 -0.29
CA ILE A 27 -1.09 -7.26 -0.55
C ILE A 27 -1.18 -5.83 -1.09
N LEU A 28 -2.06 -5.58 -2.06
CA LEU A 28 -2.26 -4.24 -2.63
C LEU A 28 -2.72 -3.22 -1.57
N GLU A 29 -3.62 -3.59 -0.67
CA GLU A 29 -4.03 -2.74 0.46
C GLU A 29 -2.87 -2.42 1.43
N LYS A 30 -1.88 -3.31 1.55
CA LYS A 30 -0.67 -3.07 2.36
C LYS A 30 0.31 -2.17 1.62
N VAL A 31 0.48 -2.37 0.32
CA VAL A 31 1.28 -1.50 -0.56
C VAL A 31 0.75 -0.07 -0.52
N GLU A 32 -0.55 0.13 -0.71
CA GLU A 32 -1.18 1.47 -0.67
C GLU A 32 -0.92 2.17 0.67
N LYS A 33 -1.13 1.47 1.80
CA LYS A 33 -0.84 2.01 3.14
C LYS A 33 0.63 2.38 3.32
N TRP A 34 1.54 1.56 2.82
CA TRP A 34 2.97 1.81 2.91
C TRP A 34 3.38 3.01 2.05
N LEU A 35 2.86 3.13 0.83
CA LEU A 35 3.09 4.29 -0.04
C LEU A 35 2.60 5.59 0.61
N THR A 36 1.39 5.61 1.18
CA THR A 36 0.91 6.79 1.93
C THR A 36 1.81 7.13 3.12
N ALA A 37 2.41 6.13 3.79
CA ALA A 37 3.36 6.39 4.86
C ALA A 37 4.66 7.02 4.34
N CYS A 38 5.16 6.58 3.19
CA CYS A 38 6.31 7.19 2.50
C CYS A 38 6.03 8.63 2.06
N GLU A 39 4.83 8.92 1.56
CA GLU A 39 4.43 10.29 1.18
C GLU A 39 4.42 11.23 2.40
N GLU A 40 3.87 10.76 3.53
CA GLU A 40 3.88 11.51 4.78
C GLU A 40 5.31 11.68 5.32
N GLU A 41 6.16 10.65 5.26
CA GLU A 41 7.58 10.74 5.61
C GLU A 41 8.29 11.82 4.79
N SER A 42 8.11 11.82 3.46
CA SER A 42 8.69 12.84 2.56
C SER A 42 8.22 14.24 2.94
N TRP A 43 6.92 14.41 3.23
CA TRP A 43 6.38 15.68 3.71
C TRP A 43 7.03 16.12 5.04
N LEU A 44 7.25 15.19 5.97
CA LEU A 44 7.89 15.47 7.26
C LEU A 44 9.36 15.86 7.09
N GLU A 45 10.09 15.23 6.17
CA GLU A 45 11.45 15.62 5.83
C GLU A 45 11.52 17.06 5.32
N GLU A 46 10.64 17.42 4.38
CA GLU A 46 10.53 18.79 3.85
C GLU A 46 10.19 19.78 4.96
N TYR A 47 9.20 19.45 5.81
CA TYR A 47 8.82 20.27 6.96
C TYR A 47 9.98 20.46 7.95
N ASN A 48 10.80 19.44 8.16
CA ASN A 48 11.94 19.53 9.07
C ASN A 48 13.10 20.39 8.52
N ARG A 49 13.18 20.58 7.20
CA ARG A 49 14.17 21.45 6.54
C ARG A 49 13.71 22.91 6.45
N ASP A 50 12.46 23.21 6.76
CA ASP A 50 11.93 24.58 6.73
C ASP A 50 12.37 25.39 7.97
N ASP A 51 13.26 26.37 7.75
CA ASP A 51 13.72 27.30 8.80
C ASP A 51 12.58 28.17 9.36
N ASN A 52 11.49 28.35 8.60
CA ASN A 52 10.29 29.07 9.00
C ASN A 52 9.21 28.13 9.59
N ARG A 53 9.58 26.94 10.10
CA ARG A 53 8.59 26.04 10.71
C ARG A 53 8.03 26.50 12.06
N TYR A 54 8.73 27.42 12.75
CA TYR A 54 8.38 27.90 14.09
C TYR A 54 7.70 29.26 14.13
N ASN A 55 7.35 29.85 12.98
CA ASN A 55 6.60 31.10 12.95
C ASN A 55 5.30 30.89 13.71
N ALA A 56 5.04 31.71 14.72
CA ALA A 56 3.81 31.68 15.51
C ALA A 56 2.59 32.24 14.72
N GLY A 57 2.45 31.84 13.46
CA GLY A 57 1.32 32.17 12.60
C GLY A 57 0.09 31.32 12.92
N ARG A 58 -1.08 31.79 12.47
CA ARG A 58 -2.33 31.04 12.55
C ARG A 58 -2.18 29.72 11.78
N GLY A 59 -2.22 28.59 12.49
CA GLY A 59 -2.10 27.24 11.90
C GLY A 59 -0.88 26.42 12.34
N ALA A 60 0.12 27.03 12.98
CA ALA A 60 1.35 26.34 13.39
C ALA A 60 1.11 25.11 14.29
N HIS A 61 0.13 25.17 15.19
CA HIS A 61 -0.23 24.04 16.05
C HIS A 61 -0.82 22.84 15.28
N LEU A 62 -1.50 23.08 14.15
CA LEU A 62 -2.05 22.00 13.31
C LEU A 62 -0.91 21.31 12.55
N THR A 63 0.03 22.09 12.03
CA THR A 63 1.23 21.57 11.35
C THR A 63 2.09 20.75 12.31
N LEU A 64 2.31 21.25 13.54
CA LEU A 64 3.04 20.51 14.58
C LEU A 64 2.32 19.19 14.92
N LYS A 65 0.99 19.22 15.09
CA LYS A 65 0.20 18.02 15.35
C LYS A 65 0.26 17.01 14.19
N ARG A 66 0.35 17.47 12.94
CA ARG A 66 0.58 16.58 11.78
C ARG A 66 1.98 15.96 11.88
N ALA A 67 3.02 16.76 12.12
CA ALA A 67 4.39 16.27 12.25
C ALA A 67 4.52 15.20 13.36
N GLU A 68 3.90 15.41 14.52
CA GLU A 68 3.86 14.40 15.60
C GLU A 68 3.19 13.09 15.17
N LYS A 69 2.06 13.17 14.45
CA LYS A 69 1.39 11.98 13.91
C LYS A 69 2.26 11.27 12.88
N THR A 70 2.91 12.02 12.00
CA THR A 70 3.77 11.49 10.95
C THR A 70 5.02 10.82 11.54
N CYS A 71 5.68 11.41 12.54
CA CYS A 71 6.78 10.75 13.25
C CYS A 71 6.37 9.37 13.81
N ASN A 72 5.18 9.29 14.42
CA ASN A 72 4.65 8.03 14.94
C ASN A 72 4.33 7.01 13.84
N LEU A 73 3.95 7.47 12.64
CA LEU A 73 3.73 6.61 11.48
C LEU A 73 5.05 6.09 10.92
N VAL A 74 6.06 6.96 10.77
CA VAL A 74 7.42 6.60 10.30
C VAL A 74 8.04 5.52 11.18
N ASN A 75 7.90 5.65 12.50
CA ASN A 75 8.38 4.64 13.45
C ASN A 75 7.75 3.25 13.24
N LYS A 76 6.60 3.15 12.56
CA LYS A 76 5.91 1.89 12.26
C LYS A 76 6.24 1.34 10.87
N MET A 77 6.88 2.12 10.00
CA MET A 77 7.19 1.71 8.63
C MET A 77 8.01 0.41 8.54
N PRO A 78 9.01 0.14 9.40
CA PRO A 78 9.72 -1.15 9.37
C PRO A 78 8.78 -2.34 9.51
N GLY A 79 7.83 -2.28 10.45
CA GLY A 79 6.84 -3.34 10.64
C GLY A 79 5.84 -3.46 9.49
N MET A 80 5.56 -2.37 8.77
CA MET A 80 4.73 -2.41 7.56
C MET A 80 5.45 -3.12 6.42
N VAL A 81 6.75 -2.85 6.24
CA VAL A 81 7.60 -3.52 5.24
C VAL A 81 7.75 -5.00 5.55
N GLU A 82 8.00 -5.36 6.81
CA GLU A 82 8.07 -6.76 7.24
C GLU A 82 6.75 -7.51 7.00
N ALA A 83 5.62 -6.88 7.33
CA ALA A 83 4.30 -7.47 7.09
C ALA A 83 3.99 -7.63 5.59
N LEU A 84 4.40 -6.66 4.76
CA LEU A 84 4.27 -6.74 3.32
C LEU A 84 5.13 -7.88 2.76
N ALA A 85 6.42 -7.93 3.10
CA ALA A 85 7.34 -8.98 2.67
C ALA A 85 6.84 -10.37 3.04
N SER A 86 6.45 -10.58 4.30
CA SER A 86 5.91 -11.86 4.77
C SER A 86 4.66 -12.30 4.01
N LYS A 87 3.75 -11.36 3.72
CA LYS A 87 2.53 -11.65 2.97
C LYS A 87 2.81 -11.98 1.51
N THR A 88 3.69 -11.21 0.87
CA THR A 88 4.12 -11.45 -0.51
C THR A 88 4.78 -12.80 -0.64
N MET A 89 5.78 -13.13 0.21
CA MET A 89 6.43 -14.44 0.21
C MET A 89 5.45 -15.60 0.37
N THR A 90 4.45 -15.44 1.24
CA THR A 90 3.40 -16.45 1.43
C THR A 90 2.54 -16.62 0.19
N TRP A 91 2.21 -15.54 -0.51
CA TRP A 91 1.43 -15.58 -1.74
C TRP A 91 2.23 -16.21 -2.89
N GLU A 92 3.48 -15.82 -3.06
CA GLU A 92 4.40 -16.36 -4.08
C GLU A 92 4.62 -17.86 -3.89
N SER A 93 4.84 -18.29 -2.65
CA SER A 93 5.00 -19.72 -2.32
C SER A 93 3.75 -20.55 -2.67
N LYS A 94 2.55 -19.98 -2.54
CA LYS A 94 1.28 -20.65 -2.89
C LYS A 94 1.02 -20.69 -4.39
N ARG A 95 1.45 -19.66 -5.11
CA ARG A 95 1.17 -19.49 -6.55
C ARG A 95 2.29 -20.03 -7.44
N GLY A 96 3.51 -20.18 -6.92
CA GLY A 96 4.67 -20.60 -7.69
C GLY A 96 5.17 -19.55 -8.68
N THR A 97 4.83 -18.27 -8.46
CA THR A 97 5.22 -17.13 -9.31
C THR A 97 5.54 -15.92 -8.45
N GLU A 98 6.39 -15.03 -8.97
CA GLU A 98 6.72 -13.74 -8.36
C GLU A 98 5.49 -12.81 -8.34
N PHE A 99 5.38 -12.03 -7.27
CA PHE A 99 4.36 -10.98 -7.16
C PHE A 99 4.91 -9.68 -7.74
N LEU A 100 4.38 -9.26 -8.88
CA LEU A 100 4.69 -7.98 -9.50
C LEU A 100 3.55 -6.98 -9.30
N TYR A 101 3.89 -5.71 -9.12
CA TYR A 101 3.00 -4.56 -8.98
C TYR A 101 3.63 -3.35 -9.70
N ASP A 102 2.81 -2.55 -10.37
CA ASP A 102 3.20 -1.34 -11.12
C ASP A 102 3.07 -0.07 -10.28
#